data_AF-A0A2C5X889-F1
#
_entry.id   AF-A0A2C5X889-F1
#
_cell.length_a   1.000
_cell.length_b   1.000
_cell.length_c   1.000
_cell.angle_alpha   90.00
_cell.angle_beta   90.00
_cell.angle_gamma   90.00
#
_symmetry.space_group_name_H-M   'P 1'
#
loop_
_entity.id
_entity.type
_entity.pdbx_description
1 polymer ?
#
loop_
_entity_poly.entity_id
_entity_poly.type
_entity_poly.pdbx_seq_one_letter_code
_entity_poly.pdbx_strand_id
1 'polypeptide(L)'
;MARKATTLSSEAPLPLSIALPKRLLIPMLNITPPDSDNSVYASTLDYFSSVPWCHALLRDTLCDSSTISSTARVTIPFIPGSRNLPLPQCEQFFGSVLATPDTIPHMLGFFRPDDANHALDAQRPITQAYLLFALGTSLSHYNGIVSGGLVAAIFDVAAGALIDLNTNLDKKDNALSNGVCIATSIKINYLRPVVATGCIVLARIWVESAEERKVFARGELTGSKGERLAEAEFYGTSFRNKL
;
A
#
# COMPACT_ATOMS: atom_id res chain seq x y z
N MET A 1 -16.41 -52.80 -25.82
CA MET A 1 -15.87 -51.99 -24.71
C MET A 1 -15.87 -50.52 -25.13
N ALA A 2 -16.91 -49.78 -24.76
CA ALA A 2 -17.02 -48.35 -25.07
C ALA A 2 -16.55 -47.53 -23.87
N ARG A 3 -15.50 -46.71 -24.03
CA ARG A 3 -15.05 -45.75 -23.02
C ARG A 3 -16.01 -44.56 -23.01
N LYS A 4 -16.77 -44.40 -21.91
CA LYS A 4 -17.55 -43.19 -21.63
C LYS A 4 -16.57 -42.03 -21.41
N ALA A 5 -16.72 -40.97 -22.20
CA ALA A 5 -16.03 -39.70 -21.97
C ALA A 5 -16.63 -39.02 -20.74
N THR A 6 -15.79 -38.80 -19.73
CA THR A 6 -16.12 -38.00 -18.55
C THR A 6 -16.15 -36.52 -18.96
N THR A 7 -17.34 -35.93 -18.97
CA THR A 7 -17.55 -34.49 -19.11
C THR A 7 -16.92 -33.76 -17.92
N LEU A 8 -15.89 -32.95 -18.18
CA LEU A 8 -15.39 -31.96 -17.23
C LEU A 8 -16.49 -30.90 -17.03
N SER A 9 -17.06 -30.86 -15.83
CA SER A 9 -17.94 -29.79 -15.39
C SER A 9 -17.15 -28.49 -15.35
N SER A 10 -17.48 -27.55 -16.24
CA SER A 10 -17.03 -26.16 -16.16
C SER A 10 -17.65 -25.55 -14.90
N GLU A 11 -16.89 -25.44 -13.83
CA GLU A 11 -17.27 -24.60 -12.68
C GLU A 11 -17.47 -23.17 -13.19
N ALA A 12 -18.66 -22.62 -12.98
CA ALA A 12 -18.89 -21.21 -13.20
C ALA A 12 -17.98 -20.41 -12.25
N PRO A 13 -17.36 -19.31 -12.70
CA PRO A 13 -16.56 -18.47 -11.82
C PRO A 13 -17.43 -18.00 -10.65
N LEU A 14 -16.93 -18.20 -9.43
CA LEU A 14 -17.57 -17.75 -8.20
C LEU A 14 -17.92 -16.25 -8.35
N PRO A 15 -19.11 -15.81 -7.89
CA PRO A 15 -19.46 -14.40 -7.89
C PRO A 15 -18.39 -13.62 -7.13
N LEU A 16 -17.89 -12.53 -7.72
CA LEU A 16 -16.94 -11.60 -7.09
C LEU A 16 -17.54 -11.13 -5.75
N SER A 17 -17.07 -11.72 -4.65
CA SER A 17 -17.34 -11.21 -3.32
C SER A 17 -16.62 -9.88 -3.18
N ILE A 18 -17.38 -8.78 -3.09
CA ILE A 18 -16.85 -7.40 -3.02
C ILE A 18 -16.37 -7.05 -1.60
N ALA A 19 -16.63 -7.91 -0.62
CA ALA A 19 -16.05 -7.76 0.71
C ALA A 19 -14.54 -8.03 0.59
N LEU A 20 -13.76 -6.95 0.48
CA LEU A 20 -12.31 -7.01 0.64
C LEU A 20 -12.03 -7.56 2.04
N PRO A 21 -11.36 -8.72 2.17
CA PRO A 21 -10.94 -9.19 3.47
C PRO A 21 -10.04 -8.13 4.13
N LYS A 22 -9.91 -8.15 5.45
CA LYS A 22 -8.85 -7.37 6.09
C LYS A 22 -7.52 -7.96 5.62
N ARG A 23 -6.69 -7.17 4.93
CA ARG A 23 -5.44 -7.59 4.27
C ARG A 23 -4.22 -6.89 4.83
N LEU A 24 -4.39 -5.75 5.47
CA LEU A 24 -3.27 -5.03 6.06
C LEU A 24 -2.79 -5.75 7.33
N LEU A 25 -1.48 -5.90 7.45
CA LEU A 25 -0.84 -6.36 8.68
C LEU A 25 -0.36 -5.12 9.45
N ILE A 26 -1.04 -4.80 10.56
CA ILE A 26 -0.74 -3.67 11.45
C ILE A 26 -0.59 -4.19 12.90
N PRO A 27 0.56 -4.79 13.25
CA PRO A 27 0.77 -5.37 14.58
C PRO A 27 0.58 -4.38 15.72
N MET A 28 0.96 -3.11 15.55
CA MET A 28 0.79 -2.06 16.56
C MET A 28 -0.68 -1.78 16.94
N LEU A 29 -1.62 -2.12 16.07
CA LEU A 29 -3.06 -1.98 16.31
C LEU A 29 -3.76 -3.33 16.53
N ASN A 30 -3.00 -4.41 16.71
CA ASN A 30 -3.51 -5.79 16.78
C ASN A 30 -4.36 -6.20 15.56
N ILE A 31 -4.03 -5.68 14.38
CA ILE A 31 -4.68 -6.04 13.11
C ILE A 31 -3.75 -7.02 12.39
N THR A 32 -4.05 -8.31 12.50
CA THR A 32 -3.30 -9.38 11.84
C THR A 32 -4.31 -10.29 11.12
N PRO A 33 -4.40 -10.22 9.79
CA PRO A 33 -5.26 -11.11 9.02
C PRO A 33 -4.88 -12.58 9.26
N PRO A 34 -5.85 -13.52 9.18
CA PRO A 34 -5.56 -14.95 9.18
C PRO A 34 -4.52 -15.30 8.10
N ASP A 35 -3.66 -16.27 8.38
CA ASP A 35 -2.60 -16.76 7.47
C ASP A 35 -1.51 -15.74 7.09
N SER A 36 -1.45 -14.58 7.76
CA SER A 36 -0.37 -13.61 7.55
C SER A 36 0.96 -14.13 8.08
N ASP A 37 2.02 -14.01 7.28
CA ASP A 37 3.38 -14.24 7.73
C ASP A 37 3.91 -13.02 8.50
N ASN A 38 3.83 -13.08 9.83
CA ASN A 38 4.32 -12.01 10.70
C ASN A 38 5.83 -11.73 10.56
N SER A 39 6.62 -12.69 10.04
CA SER A 39 8.05 -12.48 9.82
C SER A 39 8.33 -11.44 8.73
N VAL A 40 7.41 -11.26 7.77
CA VAL A 40 7.49 -10.23 6.72
C VAL A 40 7.46 -8.83 7.34
N TYR A 41 6.62 -8.62 8.37
CA TYR A 41 6.57 -7.34 9.08
C TYR A 41 7.88 -7.03 9.79
N ALA A 42 8.37 -7.97 10.61
CA ALA A 42 9.60 -7.76 11.39
C ALA A 42 10.82 -7.53 10.47
N SER A 43 11.03 -8.40 9.49
CA SER A 43 12.15 -8.29 8.54
C SER A 43 12.12 -7.00 7.73
N THR A 44 10.94 -6.56 7.29
CA THR A 44 10.79 -5.32 6.52
C THR A 44 11.00 -4.09 7.39
N LEU A 45 10.47 -4.09 8.62
CA LEU A 45 10.67 -3.00 9.57
C LEU A 45 12.15 -2.87 9.96
N ASP A 46 12.84 -3.99 10.22
CA ASP A 46 14.27 -4.02 10.54
C ASP A 46 15.11 -3.49 9.37
N TYR A 47 14.80 -3.91 8.14
CA TYR A 47 15.47 -3.42 6.94
C TYR A 47 15.40 -1.89 6.83
N PHE A 48 14.19 -1.31 6.87
CA PHE A 48 14.05 0.14 6.76
C PHE A 48 14.57 0.89 7.99
N SER A 49 14.51 0.30 9.18
CA SER A 49 15.09 0.88 10.39
C SER A 49 16.62 0.86 10.39
N SER A 50 17.25 -0.02 9.61
CA SER A 50 18.71 -0.04 9.43
C SER A 50 19.23 1.10 8.55
N VAL A 51 18.35 1.75 7.77
CA VAL A 51 18.71 2.85 6.86
C VAL A 51 18.42 4.19 7.56
N PRO A 52 19.42 5.07 7.77
CA PRO A 52 19.28 6.23 8.67
C PRO A 52 18.11 7.18 8.36
N TRP A 53 17.88 7.50 7.08
CA TRP A 53 16.82 8.44 6.69
C TRP A 53 15.43 7.79 6.78
N CYS A 54 15.31 6.49 6.48
CA CYS A 54 14.08 5.73 6.68
C CYS A 54 13.78 5.59 8.18
N HIS A 55 14.79 5.25 8.98
CA HIS A 55 14.69 5.20 10.44
C HIS A 55 14.18 6.53 10.99
N ALA A 56 14.69 7.68 10.53
CA ALA A 56 14.20 8.98 10.96
C ALA A 56 12.71 9.20 10.65
N LEU A 57 12.19 8.65 9.55
CA LEU A 57 10.75 8.70 9.24
C LEU A 57 9.92 7.80 10.16
N LEU A 58 10.49 6.68 10.58
CA LEU A 58 9.83 5.64 11.38
C LEU A 58 9.95 5.87 12.89
N ARG A 59 10.99 6.58 13.37
CA ARG A 59 11.36 6.78 14.78
C ARG A 59 10.27 7.36 15.67
N ASP A 60 9.28 8.01 15.06
CA ASP A 60 8.05 8.45 15.73
C ASP A 60 7.12 7.27 16.13
N THR A 61 7.50 6.02 15.92
CA THR A 61 6.84 4.82 16.47
C THR A 61 7.10 4.70 17.97
N LEU A 62 6.07 4.96 18.77
CA LEU A 62 5.93 4.73 20.22
C LEU A 62 7.22 4.38 21.00
N CYS A 63 7.77 5.37 21.72
CA CYS A 63 8.48 5.09 22.96
C CYS A 63 7.46 4.73 24.05
N ASP A 64 7.61 3.52 24.60
CA ASP A 64 7.16 2.99 25.90
C ASP A 64 5.84 3.51 26.52
N SER A 65 4.95 2.54 26.81
CA SER A 65 3.64 2.65 27.48
C SER A 65 3.59 3.30 28.87
N SER A 66 4.50 4.20 29.24
CA SER A 66 4.51 4.82 30.58
C SER A 66 4.56 6.35 30.62
N THR A 67 4.78 7.07 29.52
CA THR A 67 4.67 8.53 29.50
C THR A 67 4.29 9.07 28.11
N ILE A 68 2.99 9.00 27.79
CA ILE A 68 2.44 9.70 26.62
C ILE A 68 2.44 11.20 26.95
N SER A 69 3.49 11.93 26.55
CA SER A 69 3.35 13.37 26.30
C SER A 69 2.38 13.52 25.13
N SER A 70 1.29 14.25 25.34
CA SER A 70 0.13 14.39 24.43
C SER A 70 0.43 15.07 23.08
N THR A 71 1.68 15.11 22.65
CA THR A 71 2.19 15.88 21.49
C THR A 71 3.09 15.06 20.56
N ALA A 72 3.41 13.80 20.89
CA ALA A 72 4.19 12.95 20.00
C ALA A 72 3.29 12.40 18.89
N ARG A 73 3.53 12.83 17.64
CA ARG A 73 2.91 12.21 16.46
C ARG A 73 3.41 10.78 16.38
N VAL A 74 2.52 9.81 16.55
CA VAL A 74 2.88 8.40 16.44
C VAL A 74 2.99 8.03 14.96
N THR A 75 4.05 7.35 14.57
CA THR A 75 4.11 6.68 13.27
C THR A 75 3.63 5.24 13.43
N ILE A 76 2.70 4.80 12.59
CA ILE A 76 2.16 3.43 12.61
C ILE A 76 2.53 2.73 11.31
N PRO A 77 3.54 1.85 11.30
CA PRO A 77 3.91 1.05 10.16
C PRO A 77 2.95 -0.13 9.93
N PHE A 78 2.83 -0.54 8.68
CA PHE A 78 2.01 -1.66 8.25
C PHE A 78 2.59 -2.33 6.99
N ILE A 79 2.29 -3.62 6.79
CA ILE A 79 2.51 -4.27 5.49
C ILE A 79 1.28 -4.05 4.61
N PRO A 80 1.41 -3.44 3.42
CA PRO A 80 0.32 -3.27 2.47
C PRO A 80 -0.32 -4.61 2.08
N GLY A 81 -1.61 -4.61 1.76
CA GLY A 81 -2.34 -5.83 1.37
C GLY A 81 -1.74 -6.49 0.12
N SER A 82 -1.11 -5.68 -0.73
CA SER A 82 -0.35 -6.14 -1.90
C SER A 82 0.91 -6.92 -1.56
N ARG A 83 1.29 -7.02 -0.28
CA ARG A 83 2.45 -7.75 0.24
C ARG A 83 2.09 -8.80 1.29
N ASN A 84 0.82 -8.87 1.65
CA ASN A 84 0.28 -9.84 2.59
C ASN A 84 -0.82 -10.63 1.87
N LEU A 85 -0.42 -11.46 0.91
CA LEU A 85 -1.29 -12.12 -0.07
C LEU A 85 -2.28 -13.08 0.62
N PRO A 86 -3.58 -12.75 0.70
CA PRO A 86 -4.55 -13.66 1.32
C PRO A 86 -5.05 -14.72 0.33
N LEU A 87 -4.90 -14.49 -0.99
CA LEU A 87 -5.53 -15.31 -2.04
C LEU A 87 -4.67 -15.37 -3.32
N PRO A 88 -4.56 -16.54 -3.99
CA PRO A 88 -3.72 -16.74 -5.17
C PRO A 88 -4.05 -15.88 -6.40
N GLN A 89 -5.26 -15.32 -6.48
CA GLN A 89 -5.77 -14.62 -7.67
C GLN A 89 -5.80 -13.09 -7.53
N CYS A 90 -5.32 -12.54 -6.41
CA CYS A 90 -5.35 -11.11 -6.14
C CYS A 90 -3.94 -10.58 -5.89
N GLU A 91 -3.69 -9.31 -6.22
CA GLU A 91 -2.45 -8.57 -5.87
C GLU A 91 -1.11 -9.21 -6.32
N GLN A 92 -1.13 -10.10 -7.32
CA GLN A 92 0.04 -10.87 -7.72
C GLN A 92 1.21 -10.02 -8.22
N PHE A 93 0.93 -8.84 -8.78
CA PHE A 93 1.96 -7.99 -9.36
C PHE A 93 2.96 -7.49 -8.30
N PHE A 94 2.49 -6.89 -7.20
CA PHE A 94 3.37 -6.45 -6.11
C PHE A 94 3.70 -7.55 -5.11
N GLY A 95 2.80 -8.53 -4.92
CA GLY A 95 2.95 -9.54 -3.87
C GLY A 95 3.73 -10.77 -4.27
N SER A 96 3.91 -11.01 -5.57
CA SER A 96 4.63 -12.18 -6.08
C SER A 96 5.63 -11.77 -7.17
N VAL A 97 5.19 -11.13 -8.25
CA VAL A 97 6.03 -10.80 -9.41
C VAL A 97 7.16 -9.83 -9.04
N LEU A 98 6.84 -8.76 -8.30
CA LEU A 98 7.82 -7.78 -7.82
C LEU A 98 8.30 -8.07 -6.40
N ALA A 99 7.93 -9.21 -5.80
CA ALA A 99 8.31 -9.58 -4.44
C ALA A 99 9.53 -10.52 -4.43
N THR A 100 10.57 -10.17 -5.19
CA THR A 100 11.79 -10.97 -5.28
C THR A 100 13.00 -10.21 -4.75
N PRO A 101 14.09 -10.91 -4.35
CA PRO A 101 15.32 -10.28 -3.87
C PRO A 101 15.88 -9.21 -4.82
N ASP A 102 15.78 -9.43 -6.13
CA ASP A 102 16.35 -8.55 -7.14
C ASP A 102 15.37 -7.51 -7.70
N THR A 103 14.09 -7.55 -7.30
CA THR A 103 13.05 -6.58 -7.71
C THR A 103 12.68 -5.64 -6.57
N ILE A 104 11.58 -5.85 -5.86
CA ILE A 104 11.23 -5.06 -4.68
C ILE A 104 11.22 -6.02 -3.47
N PRO A 105 12.36 -6.25 -2.81
CA PRO A 105 12.45 -7.18 -1.68
C PRO A 105 11.63 -6.72 -0.47
N HIS A 106 11.61 -5.40 -0.20
CA HIS A 106 10.94 -4.81 0.95
C HIS A 106 10.02 -3.66 0.55
N MET A 107 8.83 -3.65 1.14
CA MET A 107 7.81 -2.64 0.94
C MET A 107 7.06 -2.42 2.25
N LEU A 108 7.11 -1.18 2.78
CA LEU A 108 6.54 -0.84 4.08
C LEU A 108 5.63 0.37 3.94
N GLY A 109 4.38 0.23 4.37
CA GLY A 109 3.47 1.35 4.54
C GLY A 109 3.62 1.95 5.93
N PHE A 110 3.35 3.24 6.07
CA PHE A 110 3.09 3.86 7.37
C PHE A 110 2.14 5.05 7.24
N PHE A 111 1.48 5.40 8.33
CA PHE A 111 0.67 6.61 8.45
C PHE A 111 0.92 7.27 9.80
N ARG A 112 0.47 8.53 9.91
CA ARG A 112 0.60 9.31 11.13
C ARG A 112 -0.81 9.77 11.54
N PRO A 113 -1.38 9.19 12.61
CA PRO A 113 -2.60 9.72 13.21
C PRO A 113 -2.39 11.16 13.70
N ASP A 114 -3.46 11.94 13.76
CA ASP A 114 -3.38 13.33 14.23
C ASP A 114 -3.26 13.38 15.76
N ASP A 115 -3.86 12.39 16.42
CA ASP A 115 -3.88 12.19 17.86
C ASP A 115 -4.05 10.69 18.17
N ALA A 116 -3.96 10.35 19.46
CA ALA A 116 -4.01 8.98 19.95
C ALA A 116 -5.28 8.21 19.53
N ASN A 117 -6.40 8.91 19.31
CA ASN A 117 -7.67 8.28 18.97
C ASN A 117 -7.95 8.25 17.46
N HIS A 118 -7.25 9.06 16.65
CA HIS A 118 -7.51 9.16 15.21
C HIS A 118 -7.45 7.79 14.49
N ALA A 119 -6.52 6.90 14.84
CA ALA A 119 -6.46 5.57 14.23
C ALA A 119 -7.73 4.73 14.50
N LEU A 120 -8.29 4.84 15.71
CA LEU A 120 -9.43 4.03 16.19
C LEU A 120 -10.80 4.67 15.92
N ASP A 121 -10.83 5.98 15.66
CA ASP A 121 -12.07 6.71 15.42
C ASP A 121 -12.63 6.42 14.02
N ALA A 122 -13.74 5.68 13.95
CA ALA A 122 -14.39 5.29 12.71
C ALA A 122 -14.87 6.48 11.84
N GLN A 123 -15.11 7.65 12.43
CA GLN A 123 -15.64 8.82 11.70
C GLN A 123 -14.53 9.71 11.12
N ARG A 124 -13.28 9.45 11.48
CA ARG A 124 -12.12 10.24 11.04
C ARG A 124 -11.27 9.42 10.07
N PRO A 125 -11.37 9.68 8.75
CA PRO A 125 -10.61 8.95 7.76
C PRO A 125 -9.12 9.31 7.82
N ILE A 126 -8.28 8.32 7.56
CA ILE A 126 -6.86 8.56 7.30
C ILE A 126 -6.75 9.12 5.87
N THR A 127 -6.36 10.38 5.73
CA THR A 127 -6.30 11.06 4.43
C THR A 127 -4.93 11.00 3.77
N GLN A 128 -3.93 10.45 4.45
CA GLN A 128 -2.56 10.39 3.97
C GLN A 128 -1.85 9.11 4.40
N ALA A 129 -1.11 8.52 3.47
CA ALA A 129 -0.24 7.39 3.72
C ALA A 129 1.12 7.56 3.02
N TYR A 130 2.08 6.79 3.49
CA TYR A 130 3.45 6.75 3.02
C TYR A 130 3.85 5.32 2.76
N LEU A 131 4.55 5.06 1.67
CA LEU A 131 5.05 3.74 1.32
C LEU A 131 6.53 3.84 0.94
N LEU A 132 7.36 3.08 1.64
CA LEU A 132 8.77 2.87 1.34
C LEU A 132 8.92 1.66 0.43
N PHE A 133 9.76 1.78 -0.60
CA PHE A 133 10.08 0.70 -1.53
C PHE A 133 11.59 0.56 -1.62
N ALA A 134 12.11 -0.64 -1.35
CA ALA A 134 13.48 -1.00 -1.66
C ALA A 134 13.53 -1.45 -3.12
N LEU A 135 14.25 -0.73 -3.99
CA LEU A 135 14.36 -1.07 -5.40
C LEU A 135 15.64 -1.88 -5.66
N GLY A 136 15.47 -2.97 -6.40
CA GLY A 136 16.51 -3.90 -6.81
C GLY A 136 16.92 -3.70 -8.27
N THR A 137 18.05 -4.29 -8.63
CA THR A 137 18.71 -4.07 -9.93
C THR A 137 17.91 -4.57 -11.13
N SER A 138 17.09 -5.61 -10.96
CA SER A 138 16.30 -6.20 -12.06
C SER A 138 15.14 -5.31 -12.53
N LEU A 139 14.91 -4.18 -11.86
CA LEU A 139 13.96 -3.15 -12.28
C LEU A 139 14.55 -2.13 -13.26
N SER A 140 15.86 -2.23 -13.53
CA SER A 140 16.57 -1.34 -14.45
C SER A 140 16.10 -1.54 -15.89
N HIS A 141 15.71 -0.46 -16.56
CA HIS A 141 15.37 -0.47 -17.98
C HIS A 141 16.55 0.01 -18.83
N TYR A 142 16.98 1.26 -18.65
CA TYR A 142 18.08 1.87 -19.40
C TYR A 142 19.08 2.51 -18.44
N ASN A 143 20.34 2.09 -18.49
CA ASN A 143 21.43 2.66 -17.69
C ASN A 143 21.12 2.75 -16.17
N GLY A 144 20.50 1.70 -15.60
CA GLY A 144 20.12 1.65 -14.19
C GLY A 144 18.88 2.46 -13.82
N ILE A 145 18.22 3.13 -14.77
CA ILE A 145 16.98 3.90 -14.55
C ILE A 145 15.78 2.95 -14.64
N VAL A 146 14.84 3.04 -13.69
CA VAL A 146 13.60 2.26 -13.77
C VAL A 146 12.66 2.79 -14.85
N SER A 147 11.85 1.90 -15.43
CA SER A 147 10.80 2.30 -16.37
C SER A 147 9.78 3.22 -15.69
N GLY A 148 9.30 4.24 -16.42
CA GLY A 148 8.20 5.09 -15.94
C GLY A 148 6.93 4.30 -15.61
N GLY A 149 6.71 3.16 -16.26
CA GLY A 149 5.60 2.25 -15.93
C GLY A 149 5.68 1.70 -14.50
N LEU A 150 6.87 1.48 -13.95
CA LEU A 150 7.02 1.05 -12.56
C LEU A 150 6.65 2.18 -11.60
N VAL A 151 7.08 3.41 -11.89
CA VAL A 151 6.72 4.59 -11.09
C VAL A 151 5.20 4.79 -11.10
N ALA A 152 4.54 4.55 -12.24
CA ALA A 152 3.08 4.56 -12.32
C ALA A 152 2.44 3.51 -11.43
N ALA A 153 2.95 2.27 -11.47
CA ALA A 153 2.46 1.21 -10.60
C ALA A 153 2.70 1.49 -9.11
N ILE A 154 3.81 2.16 -8.75
CA ILE A 154 4.08 2.59 -7.37
C ILE A 154 3.02 3.58 -6.88
N PHE A 155 2.59 4.54 -7.71
CA PHE A 155 1.51 5.46 -7.33
C PHE A 155 0.16 4.75 -7.22
N ASP A 156 -0.13 3.83 -8.13
CA ASP A 156 -1.38 3.05 -8.10
C ASP A 156 -1.48 2.21 -6.81
N VAL A 157 -0.43 1.47 -6.47
CA VAL A 157 -0.41 0.67 -5.23
C VAL A 157 -0.40 1.54 -3.97
N ALA A 158 0.22 2.73 -4.00
CA ALA A 158 0.19 3.66 -2.88
C ALA A 158 -1.24 4.19 -2.64
N ALA A 159 -1.96 4.57 -3.70
CA ALA A 159 -3.35 4.99 -3.61
C ALA A 159 -4.24 3.84 -3.09
N GLY A 160 -4.08 2.64 -3.64
CA GLY A 160 -4.76 1.44 -3.16
C GLY A 160 -4.52 1.16 -1.67
N ALA A 161 -3.27 1.29 -1.21
CA ALA A 161 -2.91 1.09 0.20
C ALA A 161 -3.59 2.11 1.13
N LEU A 162 -3.80 3.35 0.71
CA LEU A 162 -4.53 4.35 1.51
C LEU A 162 -6.02 3.99 1.65
N ILE A 163 -6.63 3.46 0.60
CA ILE A 163 -8.03 3.00 0.61
C ILE A 163 -8.16 1.74 1.47
N ASP A 164 -7.25 0.78 1.29
CA ASP A 164 -7.17 -0.42 2.12
C ASP A 164 -7.00 -0.04 3.60
N LEU A 165 -6.21 0.98 3.91
CA LEU A 165 -6.00 1.46 5.28
C LEU A 165 -7.30 1.91 5.93
N ASN A 166 -8.09 2.74 5.25
CA ASN A 166 -9.38 3.19 5.77
C ASN A 166 -10.38 2.03 5.90
N THR A 167 -10.35 1.08 4.98
CA THR A 167 -11.21 -0.11 5.02
C THR A 167 -10.84 -1.03 6.19
N ASN A 168 -9.55 -1.30 6.43
CA ASN A 168 -9.08 -2.20 7.49
C ASN A 168 -9.26 -1.61 8.90
N LEU A 169 -9.23 -0.28 9.01
CA LEU A 169 -9.51 0.47 10.24
C LEU A 169 -11.01 0.70 10.49
N ASP A 170 -11.89 0.07 9.70
CA ASP A 170 -13.35 0.18 9.80
C ASP A 170 -13.84 1.65 9.79
N LYS A 171 -13.17 2.52 9.01
CA LYS A 171 -13.62 3.90 8.81
C LYS A 171 -14.97 3.89 8.11
N LYS A 172 -15.87 4.80 8.47
CA LYS A 172 -17.26 4.81 7.98
C LYS A 172 -17.57 6.03 7.14
N ASP A 173 -18.62 5.87 6.34
CA ASP A 173 -19.35 6.95 5.67
C ASP A 173 -18.48 7.89 4.81
N ASN A 174 -17.42 7.36 4.19
CA ASN A 174 -16.53 8.13 3.33
C ASN A 174 -16.12 7.34 2.07
N ALA A 175 -15.74 8.07 1.00
CA ALA A 175 -15.37 7.44 -0.28
C ALA A 175 -14.12 6.54 -0.20
N LEU A 176 -13.32 6.65 0.87
CA LEU A 176 -12.10 5.87 1.08
C LEU A 176 -12.34 4.53 1.77
N SER A 177 -13.54 4.29 2.32
CA SER A 177 -13.89 3.04 3.01
C SER A 177 -15.05 2.27 2.40
N ASN A 178 -15.67 2.80 1.33
CA ASN A 178 -16.86 2.23 0.69
C ASN A 178 -16.56 1.11 -0.34
N GLY A 179 -15.63 0.20 -0.02
CA GLY A 179 -15.32 -0.98 -0.83
C GLY A 179 -14.16 -0.79 -1.81
N VAL A 180 -14.15 -1.58 -2.90
CA VAL A 180 -13.07 -1.58 -3.90
C VAL A 180 -13.07 -0.25 -4.66
N CYS A 181 -11.99 0.53 -4.55
CA CYS A 181 -11.77 1.69 -5.39
C CYS A 181 -10.97 1.29 -6.63
N ILE A 182 -11.46 1.68 -7.81
CA ILE A 182 -10.78 1.43 -9.07
C ILE A 182 -10.20 2.75 -9.59
N ALA A 183 -8.92 2.71 -9.96
CA ALA A 183 -8.28 3.82 -10.64
C ALA A 183 -8.97 4.11 -11.97
N THR A 184 -9.51 5.32 -12.12
CA THR A 184 -10.12 5.81 -13.37
C THR A 184 -9.12 6.60 -14.20
N SER A 185 -8.21 7.32 -13.56
CA SER A 185 -7.14 8.06 -14.22
C SER A 185 -5.96 8.23 -13.27
N ILE A 186 -4.75 8.09 -13.81
CA ILE A 186 -3.50 8.42 -13.13
C ILE A 186 -2.69 9.27 -14.09
N LYS A 187 -2.39 10.50 -13.70
CA LYS A 187 -1.51 11.41 -14.43
C LYS A 187 -0.22 11.57 -13.65
N ILE A 188 0.92 11.44 -14.32
CA ILE A 188 2.24 11.44 -13.68
C ILE A 188 3.13 12.46 -14.37
N ASN A 189 3.78 13.30 -13.58
CA ASN A 189 4.86 14.17 -14.02
C ASN A 189 6.19 13.57 -13.55
N TYR A 190 7.01 13.12 -14.48
CA TYR A 190 8.36 12.62 -14.19
C TYR A 190 9.33 13.79 -14.11
N LEU A 191 9.85 14.06 -12.92
CA LEU A 191 10.71 15.22 -12.67
C LEU A 191 12.20 14.88 -12.80
N ARG A 192 12.58 13.68 -12.34
CA ARG A 192 13.96 13.18 -12.36
C ARG A 192 13.98 11.67 -12.61
N PRO A 193 15.05 11.13 -13.22
CA PRO A 193 15.23 9.70 -13.34
C PRO A 193 15.26 9.02 -11.97
N VAL A 194 14.57 7.88 -11.85
CA VAL A 194 14.62 7.03 -10.65
C VAL A 194 15.63 5.93 -10.91
N VAL A 195 16.72 5.89 -10.15
CA VAL A 195 17.76 4.87 -10.28
C VAL A 195 17.36 3.64 -9.47
N ALA A 196 17.42 2.45 -10.07
CA ALA A 196 17.00 1.19 -9.46
C ALA A 196 18.01 0.69 -8.41
N THR A 197 19.30 0.73 -8.73
CA THR A 197 20.35 0.06 -7.95
C THR A 197 20.53 0.67 -6.56
N GLY A 198 20.26 -0.12 -5.52
CA GLY A 198 20.52 0.24 -4.12
C GLY A 198 19.67 1.42 -3.62
N CYS A 199 18.57 1.71 -4.31
CA CYS A 199 17.76 2.89 -4.06
C CYS A 199 16.53 2.53 -3.24
N ILE A 200 16.25 3.33 -2.22
CA ILE A 200 14.96 3.32 -1.54
C ILE A 200 14.23 4.59 -1.94
N VAL A 201 12.97 4.44 -2.33
CA VAL A 201 12.07 5.56 -2.65
C VAL A 201 10.90 5.59 -1.68
N LEU A 202 10.40 6.79 -1.41
CA LEU A 202 9.22 7.05 -0.59
C LEU A 202 8.11 7.60 -1.49
N ALA A 203 7.01 6.86 -1.61
CA ALA A 203 5.78 7.38 -2.17
C ALA A 203 4.92 7.94 -1.03
N ARG A 204 4.54 9.20 -1.12
CA ARG A 204 3.53 9.81 -0.26
C ARG A 204 2.29 10.04 -1.09
N ILE A 205 1.13 9.66 -0.57
CA ILE A 205 -0.17 9.88 -1.19
C ILE A 205 -1.10 10.55 -0.18
N TRP A 206 -1.86 11.56 -0.61
CA TRP A 206 -2.87 12.21 0.21
C TRP A 206 -4.12 12.55 -0.61
N VAL A 207 -5.26 12.52 0.06
CA VAL A 207 -6.56 12.86 -0.52
C VAL A 207 -6.71 14.37 -0.53
N GLU A 208 -7.01 14.94 -1.69
CA GLU A 208 -7.38 16.36 -1.82
C GLU A 208 -8.89 16.54 -1.76
N SER A 209 -9.66 15.63 -2.35
CA SER A 209 -11.11 15.60 -2.20
C SER A 209 -11.67 14.18 -2.29
N ALA A 210 -12.78 13.96 -1.57
CA ALA A 210 -13.52 12.72 -1.58
C ALA A 210 -15.01 13.06 -1.59
N GLU A 211 -15.67 12.81 -2.71
CA GLU A 211 -17.07 13.16 -2.95
C GLU A 211 -17.86 11.92 -3.33
N GLU A 212 -18.73 11.46 -2.42
CA GLU A 212 -19.55 10.25 -2.53
C GLU A 212 -18.76 8.98 -2.91
N ARG A 213 -18.45 8.86 -4.21
CA ARG A 213 -17.83 7.72 -4.88
C ARG A 213 -16.53 8.07 -5.57
N LYS A 214 -16.18 9.35 -5.68
CA LYS A 214 -15.00 9.82 -6.37
C LYS A 214 -13.94 10.21 -5.35
N VAL A 215 -12.74 9.71 -5.57
CA VAL A 215 -11.57 10.07 -4.77
C VAL A 215 -10.60 10.79 -5.69
N PHE A 216 -10.20 11.99 -5.31
CA PHE A 216 -9.09 12.69 -5.92
C PHE A 216 -7.94 12.76 -4.90
N ALA A 217 -6.81 12.22 -5.30
CA ALA A 217 -5.61 12.18 -4.48
C ALA A 217 -4.41 12.72 -5.27
N ARG A 218 -3.44 13.23 -4.53
CA ARG A 218 -2.13 13.62 -5.04
C ARG A 218 -1.06 12.74 -4.44
N GLY A 219 -0.01 12.54 -5.22
CA GLY A 219 1.15 11.78 -4.81
C GLY A 219 2.46 12.48 -5.14
N GLU A 220 3.47 12.20 -4.34
CA GLU A 220 4.86 12.51 -4.65
C GLU A 220 5.75 11.31 -4.39
N LEU A 221 6.76 11.14 -5.24
CA LEU A 221 7.81 10.14 -5.09
C LEU A 221 9.11 10.85 -4.79
N THR A 222 9.73 10.55 -3.65
CA THR A 222 11.00 11.16 -3.23
C THR A 222 12.10 10.12 -3.04
N GLY A 223 13.34 10.52 -3.31
CA GLY A 223 14.53 9.72 -3.01
C GLY A 223 15.09 9.99 -1.61
N SER A 224 16.25 9.38 -1.35
CA SER A 224 16.91 9.38 -0.03
C SER A 224 17.32 10.76 0.51
N LYS A 225 17.44 11.79 -0.34
CA LYS A 225 17.80 13.16 0.05
C LYS A 225 16.59 14.09 0.05
N GLY A 226 15.37 13.55 -0.07
CA GLY A 226 14.14 14.32 -0.18
C GLY A 226 13.94 14.97 -1.55
N GLU A 227 14.76 14.62 -2.55
CA GLU A 227 14.58 15.09 -3.91
C GLU A 227 13.32 14.50 -4.52
N ARG A 228 12.51 15.36 -5.15
CA ARG A 228 11.27 14.94 -5.81
C ARG A 228 11.61 14.33 -7.17
N LEU A 229 11.24 13.07 -7.34
CA LEU A 229 11.51 12.25 -8.52
C LEU A 229 10.32 12.26 -9.48
N ALA A 230 9.10 12.16 -8.94
CA ALA A 230 7.86 12.23 -9.70
C ALA A 230 6.70 12.75 -8.85
N GLU A 231 5.65 13.21 -9.51
CA GLU A 231 4.38 13.62 -8.91
C GLU A 231 3.23 12.93 -9.62
N ALA A 232 2.13 12.71 -8.92
CA ALA A 232 0.93 12.11 -9.50
C ALA A 232 -0.36 12.80 -9.07
N GLU A 233 -1.33 12.78 -9.98
CA GLU A 233 -2.74 13.07 -9.76
C GLU A 233 -3.50 11.76 -10.00
N PHE A 234 -4.23 11.30 -8.98
CA PHE A 234 -4.97 10.04 -8.99
C PHE A 234 -6.47 10.33 -8.87
N TYR A 235 -7.26 9.74 -9.77
CA TYR A 235 -8.72 9.77 -9.72
C TYR A 235 -9.24 8.34 -9.60
N GLY A 236 -9.91 8.04 -8.49
CA GLY A 236 -10.53 6.75 -8.23
C GLY A 236 -12.05 6.83 -8.19
N THR A 237 -12.72 5.72 -8.49
CA THR A 237 -14.17 5.58 -8.24
C THR A 237 -14.47 4.28 -7.49
N SER A 238 -15.29 4.35 -6.45
CA SER A 238 -15.75 3.16 -5.71
C SER A 238 -16.65 2.28 -6.59
N PHE A 239 -16.30 1.00 -6.70
CA PHE A 239 -17.05 0.02 -7.47
C PHE A 239 -18.33 -0.40 -6.73
N ARG A 240 -19.44 -0.55 -7.46
CA ARG A 240 -20.65 -1.24 -6.98
C ARG A 240 -20.91 -2.44 -7.89
N ASN A 241 -21.26 -3.58 -7.29
CA ASN A 241 -21.97 -4.61 -8.05
C ASN A 241 -23.25 -3.98 -8.59
N LYS A 242 -23.41 -3.96 -9.91
CA LYS A 242 -24.76 -3.95 -10.47
C LYS A 242 -25.27 -5.38 -10.28
N LEU A 243 -26.03 -5.59 -9.20
CA LEU A 243 -26.93 -6.75 -9.12
C LEU A 243 -27.95 -6.65 -10.25
#